data_AF-A0A7H4MQR3-F1
#
_entry.id   AF-A0A7H4MQR3-F1
#
_cell.length_a   1.000
_cell.length_b   1.000
_cell.length_c   1.000
_cell.angle_alpha   90.00
_cell.angle_beta   90.00
_cell.angle_gamma   90.00
#
_symmetry.space_group_name_H-M   'P 1'
#
loop_
_entity.id
_entity.type
_entity.pdbx_description
1 polymer ?
#
loop_
_entity_poly.entity_id
_entity_poly.type
_entity_poly.pdbx_seq_one_letter_code
_entity_poly.pdbx_strand_id
1 'polypeptide(L)'
;MATEQHLRQQLAAAYRLAALFGWEDTLYTHFSVRLPGDGEPRFLINPFGMMFDEVTASNLIVVDMQGKVVEGDAPANSAGFTIHSAVHMAREDAHCVIHTHTLPGMAVAACETACCSLTRSAPSFTSASATIPMKGWPLTSTNGRASSARWGIISP
;
A
#
# COMPACT_ATOMS: atom_id res chain seq x y z
N MET A 1 15.02 -12.06 -13.14
CA MET A 1 14.12 -11.08 -12.49
C MET A 1 12.68 -11.45 -12.80
N ALA A 2 11.71 -11.13 -11.92
CA ALA A 2 10.29 -11.37 -12.20
C ALA A 2 9.82 -10.48 -13.36
N THR A 3 8.96 -11.00 -14.23
CA THR A 3 8.36 -10.21 -15.32
C THR A 3 7.18 -9.41 -14.81
N GLU A 4 6.83 -8.31 -15.49
CA GLU A 4 5.64 -7.53 -15.16
C GLU A 4 4.38 -8.41 -15.12
N GLN A 5 4.21 -9.31 -16.10
CA GLN A 5 3.06 -10.21 -16.14
C GLN A 5 2.97 -11.12 -14.91
N HIS A 6 4.11 -11.62 -14.42
CA HIS A 6 4.14 -12.40 -13.19
C HIS A 6 3.71 -11.57 -11.97
N LEU A 7 4.20 -10.33 -11.88
CA LEU A 7 3.84 -9.42 -10.79
C LEU A 7 2.35 -9.04 -10.84
N ARG A 8 1.78 -8.84 -12.03
CA ARG A 8 0.33 -8.62 -12.21
C ARG A 8 -0.49 -9.80 -11.69
N GLN A 9 -0.06 -11.03 -11.99
CA GLN A 9 -0.72 -12.25 -11.49
C GLN A 9 -0.64 -12.37 -9.97
N GLN A 10 0.55 -12.15 -9.39
CA GLN A 10 0.76 -12.20 -7.95
C GLN A 10 -0.04 -11.13 -7.21
N LEU A 11 -0.04 -9.90 -7.72
CA LEU A 11 -0.78 -8.79 -7.12
C LEU A 11 -2.30 -9.03 -7.21
N ALA A 12 -2.80 -9.49 -8.35
CA ALA A 12 -4.20 -9.88 -8.48
C ALA A 12 -4.58 -10.99 -7.50
N ALA A 13 -3.73 -12.02 -7.34
CA ALA A 13 -3.95 -13.06 -6.35
C ALA A 13 -3.96 -12.51 -4.91
N ALA A 14 -3.09 -11.55 -4.59
CA ALA A 14 -3.07 -10.90 -3.27
C ALA A 14 -4.38 -10.15 -2.99
N TYR A 15 -4.95 -9.43 -3.97
CA TYR A 15 -6.27 -8.82 -3.85
C TYR A 15 -7.36 -9.86 -3.60
N ARG A 16 -7.38 -10.98 -4.35
CA ARG A 16 -8.35 -12.06 -4.15
C ARG A 16 -8.24 -12.73 -2.79
N LEU A 17 -7.01 -12.91 -2.28
CA LEU A 17 -6.79 -13.43 -0.94
C LEU A 17 -7.26 -12.44 0.13
N ALA A 18 -7.00 -11.16 -0.04
CA ALA A 18 -7.49 -10.13 0.87
C ALA A 18 -9.03 -10.11 0.92
N ALA A 19 -9.70 -10.30 -0.22
CA ALA A 19 -11.16 -10.45 -0.26
C ALA A 19 -11.64 -11.71 0.46
N LEU A 20 -11.00 -12.85 0.19
CA LEU A 20 -11.31 -14.12 0.86
C LEU A 20 -11.16 -14.04 2.38
N PHE A 21 -10.18 -13.28 2.88
CA PHE A 21 -9.93 -13.10 4.31
C PHE A 21 -10.65 -11.88 4.93
N GLY A 22 -11.45 -11.13 4.14
CA GLY A 22 -12.20 -9.97 4.61
C GLY A 22 -11.31 -8.80 5.06
N TRP A 23 -10.18 -8.57 4.37
CA TRP A 23 -9.24 -7.48 4.68
C TRP A 23 -9.52 -6.17 3.94
N GLU A 24 -10.47 -6.21 3.02
CA GLU A 24 -10.91 -5.06 2.23
C GLU A 24 -11.81 -4.12 3.05
N ASP A 25 -11.76 -2.84 2.70
CA ASP A 25 -12.73 -1.84 3.15
C ASP A 25 -13.30 -1.15 1.92
N THR A 26 -14.25 -1.84 1.29
CA THR A 26 -14.93 -1.41 0.07
C THR A 26 -13.96 -0.91 -1.00
N LEU A 27 -13.92 0.41 -1.24
CA LEU A 27 -13.15 1.05 -2.31
C LEU A 27 -11.88 1.77 -1.82
N TYR A 28 -11.59 1.72 -0.52
CA TYR A 28 -10.60 2.60 0.11
C TYR A 28 -9.27 1.93 0.48
N THR A 29 -9.15 0.62 0.27
CA THR A 29 -7.89 -0.12 0.43
C THR A 29 -7.16 -0.30 -0.89
N HIS A 30 -5.84 -0.43 -0.84
CA HIS A 30 -5.01 -0.54 -2.05
C HIS A 30 -3.65 -1.19 -1.76
N PHE A 31 -3.19 -2.01 -2.70
CA PHE A 31 -1.87 -2.65 -2.72
C PHE A 31 -1.09 -2.17 -3.94
N SER A 32 0.23 -1.98 -3.79
CA SER A 32 1.07 -1.64 -4.94
C SER A 32 2.37 -2.41 -5.00
N VAL A 33 2.82 -2.65 -6.22
CA VAL A 33 4.07 -3.37 -6.52
C VAL A 33 4.92 -2.52 -7.44
N ARG A 34 6.20 -2.33 -7.11
CA ARG A 34 7.19 -1.68 -7.98
C ARG A 34 7.54 -2.59 -9.16
N LEU A 35 7.44 -2.07 -10.37
CA LEU A 35 7.87 -2.78 -11.57
C LEU A 35 9.40 -2.71 -11.74
N PRO A 36 10.05 -3.79 -12.21
CA PRO A 36 11.47 -3.76 -12.55
C PRO A 36 11.70 -2.99 -13.86
N GLY A 37 12.85 -2.31 -13.96
CA GLY A 37 13.29 -1.63 -15.17
C GLY A 37 14.34 -0.55 -14.87
N ASP A 38 15.08 -0.14 -15.91
CA ASP A 38 16.18 0.85 -15.80
C ASP A 38 15.69 2.31 -15.93
N GLY A 39 14.38 2.51 -16.11
CA GLY A 39 13.76 3.83 -16.27
C GLY A 39 13.18 4.39 -14.97
N GLU A 40 12.37 5.44 -15.11
CA GLU A 40 11.64 6.03 -13.99
C GLU A 40 10.80 4.98 -13.24
N PRO A 41 10.74 5.02 -11.90
CA PRO A 41 9.96 4.07 -11.12
C PRO A 41 8.48 4.06 -11.51
N ARG A 42 7.95 2.86 -11.75
CA ARG A 42 6.54 2.60 -12.07
C ARG A 42 5.95 1.57 -11.12
N PHE A 43 4.65 1.67 -10.87
CA PHE A 43 3.98 0.85 -9.86
C PHE A 43 2.66 0.29 -10.38
N LEU A 44 2.40 -0.99 -10.12
CA LEU A 44 1.08 -1.60 -10.30
C LEU A 44 0.17 -1.25 -9.13
N ILE A 45 -1.11 -1.00 -9.40
CA ILE A 45 -2.16 -0.79 -8.39
C ILE A 45 -3.54 -1.19 -8.97
N ASN A 46 -4.54 -1.41 -8.10
CA ASN A 46 -5.92 -1.65 -8.54
C ASN A 46 -6.54 -0.41 -9.20
N PRO A 47 -7.42 -0.61 -10.18
CA PRO A 47 -8.24 0.46 -10.72
C PRO A 47 -9.23 0.97 -9.65
N PHE A 48 -9.44 2.28 -9.60
CA PHE A 48 -10.39 2.87 -8.66
C PHE A 48 -11.83 2.53 -9.03
N GLY A 49 -12.66 2.24 -8.02
CA GLY A 49 -14.07 1.87 -8.20
C GLY A 49 -14.31 0.37 -8.33
N MET A 50 -13.26 -0.46 -8.22
CA MET A 50 -13.34 -1.92 -8.29
C MET A 50 -13.15 -2.55 -6.91
N MET A 51 -13.96 -3.56 -6.60
CA MET A 51 -13.81 -4.38 -5.39
C MET A 51 -12.61 -5.33 -5.53
N PHE A 52 -12.01 -5.75 -4.42
CA PHE A 52 -10.81 -6.60 -4.46
C PHE A 52 -11.06 -7.97 -5.13
N ASP A 53 -12.27 -8.50 -5.02
CA ASP A 53 -12.74 -9.72 -5.70
C ASP A 53 -13.10 -9.52 -7.18
N GLU A 54 -12.90 -8.33 -7.73
CA GLU A 54 -13.04 -8.04 -9.16
C GLU A 54 -11.68 -7.82 -9.83
N VAL A 55 -10.63 -7.56 -9.04
CA VAL A 55 -9.27 -7.31 -9.57
C VAL A 55 -8.73 -8.55 -10.28
N THR A 56 -8.12 -8.35 -11.45
CA THR A 56 -7.48 -9.38 -12.28
C THR A 56 -6.12 -8.87 -12.76
N ALA A 57 -5.25 -9.78 -13.22
CA ALA A 57 -3.94 -9.36 -13.74
C ALA A 57 -4.04 -8.35 -14.90
N SER A 58 -5.09 -8.47 -15.72
CA SER A 58 -5.32 -7.64 -16.91
C SER A 58 -5.96 -6.29 -16.62
N ASN A 59 -6.69 -6.12 -15.51
CA ASN A 59 -7.33 -4.84 -15.17
C ASN A 59 -6.50 -3.96 -14.22
N LEU A 60 -5.37 -4.47 -13.72
CA LEU A 60 -4.39 -3.66 -12.99
C LEU A 60 -3.85 -2.53 -13.88
N ILE A 61 -3.64 -1.37 -13.28
CA ILE A 61 -3.11 -0.18 -13.94
C ILE A 61 -1.67 0.08 -13.48
N VAL A 62 -0.90 0.78 -14.33
CA VAL A 62 0.45 1.25 -14.00
C VAL A 62 0.40 2.75 -13.75
N VAL A 63 1.00 3.17 -12.64
CA VAL A 63 1.15 4.58 -12.28
C VAL A 63 2.62 4.97 -12.14
N ASP A 64 2.91 6.24 -12.38
CA ASP A 64 4.21 6.84 -12.08
C ASP A 64 4.35 7.21 -10.59
N MET A 65 5.49 7.80 -10.22
CA MET A 65 5.78 8.24 -8.84
C MET A 65 4.80 9.29 -8.30
N GLN A 66 4.08 10.00 -9.18
CA GLN A 66 3.10 11.00 -8.83
C GLN A 66 1.67 10.43 -8.79
N GLY A 67 1.50 9.14 -9.08
CA GLY A 67 0.20 8.47 -9.10
C GLY A 67 -0.61 8.76 -10.37
N LYS A 68 0.02 9.29 -11.42
CA LYS A 68 -0.60 9.45 -12.73
C LYS A 68 -0.58 8.11 -13.45
N VAL A 69 -1.71 7.72 -14.02
CA VAL A 69 -1.83 6.51 -14.83
C VAL A 69 -1.00 6.67 -16.11
N VAL A 70 -0.08 5.73 -16.33
CA VAL A 70 0.76 5.65 -17.53
C VAL A 70 0.39 4.45 -18.41
N GLU A 71 -0.24 3.42 -17.84
CA GLU A 71 -0.81 2.29 -18.60
C GLU A 71 -2.14 1.82 -17.97
N GLY A 72 -3.13 1.53 -18.82
CA GLY A 72 -4.48 1.11 -18.43
C GLY A 72 -5.53 2.20 -18.59
N ASP A 73 -6.80 1.81 -18.62
CA ASP A 73 -7.93 2.67 -19.01
C ASP A 73 -8.77 3.20 -17.84
N ALA A 74 -8.39 2.87 -16.61
CA ALA A 74 -9.13 3.22 -15.40
C ALA A 74 -8.36 4.23 -14.54
N PRO A 75 -9.06 5.12 -13.81
CA PRO A 75 -8.41 6.05 -12.90
C PRO A 75 -7.78 5.33 -11.69
N ALA A 76 -6.70 5.89 -11.15
CA ALA A 76 -6.14 5.51 -9.87
C ALA A 76 -6.74 6.34 -8.72
N ASN A 77 -6.76 5.79 -7.50
CA ASN A 77 -7.01 6.59 -6.30
C ASN A 77 -5.75 7.38 -5.93
N SER A 78 -5.61 8.60 -6.44
CA SER A 78 -4.41 9.42 -6.24
C SER A 78 -4.13 9.74 -4.77
N ALA A 79 -5.17 9.93 -3.95
CA ALA A 79 -5.02 10.18 -2.52
C ALA A 79 -4.49 8.94 -1.80
N GLY A 80 -5.03 7.76 -2.14
CA GLY A 80 -4.55 6.48 -1.61
C GLY A 80 -3.11 6.15 -2.01
N PHE A 81 -2.75 6.43 -3.26
CA PHE A 81 -1.41 6.17 -3.77
C PHE A 81 -0.34 7.08 -3.13
N THR A 82 -0.71 8.21 -2.54
CA THR A 82 0.24 9.14 -1.90
C THR A 82 1.06 8.50 -0.78
N ILE A 83 0.48 7.55 -0.02
CA ILE A 83 1.23 6.80 1.00
C ILE A 83 2.19 5.81 0.34
N HIS A 84 1.72 5.12 -0.69
CA HIS A 84 2.48 4.10 -1.41
C HIS A 84 3.71 4.73 -2.08
N SER A 85 3.54 5.85 -2.79
CA SER A 85 4.65 6.55 -3.41
C SER A 85 5.67 7.03 -2.38
N ALA A 86 5.23 7.57 -1.24
CA ALA A 86 6.16 7.99 -0.18
C ALA A 86 7.00 6.83 0.37
N VAL A 87 6.39 5.66 0.60
CA VAL A 87 7.11 4.47 1.07
C VAL A 87 8.06 3.94 0.00
N HIS A 88 7.56 3.73 -1.23
CA HIS A 88 8.36 3.25 -2.34
C HIS A 88 9.56 4.16 -2.58
N MET A 89 9.35 5.47 -2.68
CA MET A 89 10.42 6.41 -3.04
C MET A 89 11.53 6.50 -2.01
N ALA A 90 11.26 6.13 -0.77
CA ALA A 90 12.26 6.20 0.28
C ALA A 90 12.74 4.82 0.75
N ARG A 91 12.15 3.73 0.25
CA ARG A 91 12.62 2.35 0.40
C ARG A 91 12.63 1.64 -0.96
N GLU A 92 13.80 1.63 -1.59
CA GLU A 92 13.99 0.89 -2.85
C GLU A 92 13.81 -0.62 -2.70
N ASP A 93 14.08 -1.16 -1.50
CA ASP A 93 13.87 -2.56 -1.13
C ASP A 93 12.40 -2.91 -0.85
N ALA A 94 11.52 -1.91 -0.68
CA ALA A 94 10.09 -2.12 -0.51
C ALA A 94 9.41 -2.40 -1.87
N HIS A 95 9.58 -3.62 -2.40
CA HIS A 95 8.97 -3.97 -3.69
C HIS A 95 7.44 -4.01 -3.69
N CYS A 96 6.82 -4.29 -2.54
CA CYS A 96 5.38 -4.36 -2.38
C CYS A 96 4.95 -3.60 -1.12
N VAL A 97 3.88 -2.80 -1.24
CA VAL A 97 3.27 -2.08 -0.11
C VAL A 97 1.79 -2.43 -0.06
N ILE A 98 1.32 -2.82 1.13
CA ILE A 98 -0.05 -3.29 1.38
C ILE A 98 -0.67 -2.37 2.42
N HIS A 99 -1.82 -1.78 2.10
CA HIS A 99 -2.61 -0.96 3.01
C HIS A 99 -4.01 -1.55 3.18
N THR A 100 -4.41 -1.77 4.43
CA THR A 100 -5.70 -2.36 4.80
C THR A 100 -6.35 -1.60 5.95
N HIS A 101 -7.67 -1.67 6.03
CA HIS A 101 -8.49 -1.12 7.11
C HIS A 101 -9.23 -2.24 7.86
N THR A 102 -8.53 -3.33 8.19
CA THR A 102 -9.16 -4.42 8.94
C THR A 102 -9.65 -3.92 10.30
N LEU A 103 -10.81 -4.40 10.75
CA LEU A 103 -11.37 -3.98 12.03
C LEU A 103 -10.38 -4.18 13.21
N PRO A 104 -9.68 -5.31 13.34
CA PRO A 104 -8.66 -5.47 14.38
C PRO A 104 -7.48 -4.50 14.21
N GLY A 105 -7.04 -4.25 12.97
CA GLY A 105 -5.93 -3.33 12.68
C GLY A 105 -6.28 -1.89 13.05
N MET A 106 -7.48 -1.42 12.69
CA MET A 106 -7.96 -0.09 13.05
C MET A 106 -8.15 0.05 14.57
N ALA A 107 -8.68 -0.98 15.24
CA ALA A 107 -8.86 -0.95 16.69
C ALA A 107 -7.52 -0.77 17.42
N VAL A 108 -6.48 -1.50 16.99
CA VAL A 108 -5.12 -1.35 17.54
C VAL A 108 -4.51 0.00 17.19
N ALA A 109 -4.70 0.48 15.95
CA ALA A 109 -4.19 1.80 15.51
C ALA A 109 -4.83 2.99 16.25
N ALA A 110 -6.04 2.80 16.79
CA ALA A 110 -6.74 3.80 17.60
C ALA A 110 -6.26 3.84 19.05
N CYS A 111 -5.48 2.85 19.52
CA CYS A 111 -4.92 2.83 20.87
C CYS A 111 -3.63 3.65 20.95
N GLU A 112 -3.38 4.27 22.11
CA GLU A 112 -2.13 5.01 22.37
C GLU A 112 -0.88 4.11 22.34
N THR A 113 -1.06 2.81 22.59
CA THR A 113 0.00 1.79 22.55
C THR A 113 -0.29 0.76 21.46
N ALA A 114 0.45 0.86 20.35
CA ALA A 114 0.14 0.18 19.10
C ALA A 114 0.38 -1.35 19.08
N CYS A 115 1.03 -1.93 20.08
CA CYS A 115 1.10 -3.39 20.21
C CYS A 115 1.62 -3.77 21.60
N CYS A 116 0.79 -4.42 22.42
CA CYS A 116 1.25 -5.08 23.64
C CYS A 116 1.68 -6.52 23.31
N SER A 117 2.81 -6.98 23.86
CA SER A 117 3.33 -8.36 23.69
C SER A 117 2.47 -9.42 24.41
N LEU A 118 1.19 -9.52 24.05
CA LEU A 118 0.20 -10.37 24.72
C LEU A 118 0.12 -11.78 24.12
N THR A 119 0.67 -11.97 22.92
CA THR A 119 0.65 -13.26 22.22
C THR A 119 2.06 -13.65 21.78
N ARG A 120 2.28 -14.93 21.51
CA ARG A 120 3.58 -15.46 21.09
C ARG A 120 4.16 -14.76 19.85
N SER A 121 3.31 -14.29 18.93
CA SER A 121 3.74 -13.61 17.70
C SER A 121 3.93 -12.10 17.88
N ALA A 122 3.36 -11.49 18.92
CA ALA A 122 3.40 -10.03 19.12
C ALA A 122 4.82 -9.43 19.23
N PRO A 123 5.82 -10.08 19.88
CA PRO A 123 7.18 -9.53 19.97
C PRO A 123 7.84 -9.25 18.62
N SER A 124 7.49 -10.00 17.56
CA SER A 124 8.02 -9.78 16.21
C SER A 124 7.46 -8.52 15.55
N PHE A 125 6.30 -8.02 15.99
CA PHE A 125 5.67 -6.81 15.46
C PHE A 125 6.04 -5.57 16.27
N THR A 126 6.29 -5.71 17.58
CA THR A 126 6.62 -4.57 18.45
C THR A 126 7.91 -3.86 18.07
N SER A 127 8.91 -4.59 17.54
CA SER A 127 10.18 -4.01 17.09
C SER A 127 10.17 -3.55 15.63
N ALA A 128 9.10 -3.86 14.88
CA ALA A 128 8.99 -3.65 13.44
C ALA A 128 7.79 -2.77 13.03
N SER A 129 7.15 -2.10 14.00
CA SER A 129 5.99 -1.22 13.77
C SER A 129 6.30 0.23 14.14
N ALA A 130 5.73 1.16 13.39
CA ALA A 130 5.75 2.59 13.70
C ALA A 130 4.31 3.13 13.73
N THR A 131 4.02 4.02 14.67
CA THR A 131 2.71 4.68 14.80
C THR A 131 2.76 6.10 14.27
N ILE A 132 1.86 6.41 13.34
CA ILE A 132 1.74 7.73 12.73
C ILE A 132 0.35 8.28 13.06
N PRO A 133 0.24 9.37 13.84
CA PRO A 133 -1.04 10.01 14.12
C PRO A 133 -1.71 10.47 12.83
N MET A 134 -3.02 10.23 12.70
CA MET A 134 -3.79 10.79 11.59
C MET A 134 -3.75 12.32 11.64
N LYS A 135 -3.42 12.95 10.51
CA LYS A 135 -3.36 14.41 10.36
C LYS A 135 -4.49 14.98 9.47
N GLY A 136 -5.58 14.24 9.30
CA GLY A 136 -6.74 14.61 8.48
C GLY A 136 -6.74 14.03 7.05
N TRP A 137 -7.87 14.16 6.35
CA TRP A 137 -8.13 13.68 4.98
C TRP A 137 -8.57 14.85 4.06
N PRO A 138 -8.21 14.88 2.76
CA PRO A 138 -7.36 13.93 2.05
C PRO A 138 -5.87 14.07 2.39
N LEU A 139 -5.12 12.98 2.22
CA LEU A 139 -3.67 12.99 2.40
C LEU A 139 -3.00 13.79 1.28
N THR A 140 -2.11 14.70 1.67
CA THR A 140 -1.25 15.46 0.76
C THR A 140 0.17 14.87 0.75
N SER A 141 0.97 15.25 -0.24
CA SER A 141 2.38 14.83 -0.33
C SER A 141 3.19 15.20 0.92
N THR A 142 2.85 16.29 1.61
CA THR A 142 3.43 16.70 2.89
C THR A 142 3.11 15.72 4.01
N ASN A 143 1.86 15.27 4.12
CA ASN A 143 1.46 14.27 5.12
C ASN A 143 1.98 12.87 4.77
N GLY A 144 2.11 12.53 3.48
CA GLY A 144 2.75 11.30 3.01
C GLY A 144 4.23 11.22 3.40
N ARG A 145 5.01 12.29 3.20
CA ARG A 145 6.43 12.35 3.60
C ARG A 145 6.63 12.27 5.12
N ALA A 146 5.75 12.89 5.90
CA ALA A 146 5.79 12.80 7.36
C ALA A 146 5.50 11.36 7.84
N SER A 147 4.67 10.63 7.10
CA SER A 147 4.37 9.22 7.36
C SER A 147 5.62 8.36 7.10
N SER A 148 6.29 8.52 5.95
CA SER A 148 7.54 7.82 5.66
C SER A 148 8.67 8.16 6.64
N ALA A 149 8.85 9.42 7.04
CA ALA A 149 9.89 9.80 8.02
C ALA A 149 9.81 9.01 9.34
N ARG A 150 8.58 8.71 9.83
CA ARG A 150 8.36 7.94 11.07
C ARG A 150 8.66 6.46 10.97
N TRP A 151 8.71 5.91 9.76
CA TRP A 151 9.20 4.55 9.52
C TRP A 151 10.74 4.49 9.50
N GLY A 152 11.44 5.60 9.79
CA GLY A 152 12.90 5.71 9.63
C GLY A 152 13.34 5.72 8.17
N ILE A 153 12.39 6.02 7.26
CA ILE A 153 12.55 5.89 5.81
C ILE A 153 13.05 7.22 5.19
N ILE A 154 12.75 8.37 5.79
CA ILE A 154 13.28 9.68 5.38
C ILE A 154 13.93 10.34 6.60
N SER A 155 15.24 10.60 6.53
CA SER A 155 15.94 11.43 7.52
C SER A 155 15.49 12.90 7.39
N PRO A 156 15.37 13.66 8.49
CA PRO A 156 14.94 15.06 8.47
C PRO A 156 15.87 15.95 7.64
#